data_AF-A0A9W4VNF2-F1
#
_entry.id   AF-A0A9W4VNF2-F1
#
_cell.length_a   1.000
_cell.length_b   1.000
_cell.length_c   1.000
_cell.angle_alpha   90.00
_cell.angle_beta   90.00
_cell.angle_gamma   90.00
#
_symmetry.space_group_name_H-M   'P 1'
#
loop_
_entity.id
_entity.type
_entity.pdbx_description
1 polymer ?
#
loop_
_entity_poly.entity_id
_entity_poly.type
_entity_poly.pdbx_seq_one_letter_code
_entity_poly.pdbx_strand_id
1 'polypeptide(L)'
;MSLVNSIEHTINTKLIDKHGAEVLHTLDKDSSLISSGLLDSLDFISMLMELENTFNLDIDFEDADPVQFTSYSGLVSFLCEPNNAE
;
A
#
# COMPACT_ATOMS: atom_id res chain seq x y z
N MET A 1 8.34 -2.83 16.87
CA MET A 1 7.31 -2.29 15.96
C MET A 1 7.01 -3.38 14.95
N SER A 2 5.74 -3.71 14.72
CA SER A 2 5.35 -4.70 13.72
C SER A 2 5.54 -4.11 12.31
N LEU A 3 5.95 -4.94 11.34
CA LEU A 3 6.11 -4.57 9.92
C LEU A 3 4.87 -3.83 9.37
N VAL A 4 3.68 -4.29 9.76
CA VAL A 4 2.37 -3.67 9.49
C VAL A 4 2.36 -2.18 9.80
N ASN A 5 2.76 -1.80 11.01
CA ASN A 5 2.71 -0.40 11.43
C ASN A 5 3.69 0.46 10.63
N SER A 6 4.82 -0.10 10.22
CA SER A 6 5.81 0.61 9.41
C SER A 6 5.30 0.82 7.98
N ILE A 7 4.67 -0.18 7.38
CA ILE A 7 4.05 -0.09 6.05
C ILE A 7 2.89 0.91 6.06
N GLU A 8 1.96 0.77 7.02
CA GLU A 8 0.87 1.73 7.20
C GLU A 8 1.41 3.16 7.37
N HIS A 9 2.49 3.33 8.14
CA HIS A 9 3.12 4.64 8.33
C HIS A 9 3.69 5.20 7.03
N THR A 10 4.40 4.40 6.23
CA THR A 10 4.96 4.85 4.94
C THR A 10 3.85 5.23 3.96
N ILE A 11 2.82 4.40 3.82
CA ILE A 11 1.67 4.70 2.95
C ILE A 11 0.98 5.98 3.41
N ASN A 12 0.69 6.09 4.72
CA ASN A 12 0.05 7.27 5.28
C ASN A 12 0.89 8.53 5.06
N THR A 13 2.21 8.45 5.26
CA THR A 13 3.13 9.58 5.04
C THR A 13 3.09 10.03 3.58
N LYS A 14 3.08 9.09 2.63
CA LYS A 14 3.02 9.39 1.20
C LYS A 14 1.69 10.02 0.78
N LEU A 15 0.59 9.51 1.36
CA LEU A 15 -0.74 10.10 1.17
C LEU A 15 -0.82 11.51 1.76
N ILE A 16 -0.27 11.73 2.95
CA ILE A 16 -0.21 13.06 3.60
C ILE A 16 0.63 14.03 2.78
N ASP A 17 1.77 13.59 2.25
CA ASP A 17 2.64 14.44 1.43
C ASP A 17 1.94 14.90 0.14
N LYS A 18 1.15 14.00 -0.48
CA LYS A 18 0.46 14.29 -1.73
C LYS A 18 -0.87 15.04 -1.57
N HIS A 19 -1.68 14.71 -0.56
CA HIS A 19 -3.05 15.23 -0.38
C HIS A 19 -3.26 16.02 0.91
N GLY A 20 -2.33 15.96 1.86
CA GLY A 20 -2.47 16.55 3.19
C GLY A 20 -3.02 15.59 4.24
N ALA A 21 -2.94 15.99 5.51
CA ALA A 21 -3.31 15.16 6.66
C ALA A 21 -4.81 14.79 6.72
N GLU A 22 -5.66 15.54 6.04
CA GLU A 22 -7.10 15.30 5.97
C GLU A 22 -7.45 13.99 5.25
N VAL A 23 -6.59 13.51 4.35
CA VAL A 23 -6.80 12.27 3.60
C VAL A 23 -6.95 11.06 4.53
N LEU A 24 -6.26 11.04 5.67
CA LEU A 24 -6.33 9.91 6.60
C LEU A 24 -7.70 9.79 7.29
N HIS A 25 -8.48 10.87 7.33
CA HIS A 25 -9.82 10.86 7.89
C HIS A 25 -10.88 10.42 6.89
N THR A 26 -10.60 10.59 5.60
CA THR A 26 -11.50 10.23 4.48
C THR A 26 -11.07 8.96 3.75
N LEU A 27 -9.88 8.44 4.07
CA LEU A 27 -9.34 7.20 3.53
C LEU A 27 -10.23 6.03 3.95
N ASP A 28 -10.84 5.42 2.95
CA ASP A 28 -11.54 4.16 3.10
C ASP A 28 -10.55 3.01 2.90
N LYS A 29 -10.42 2.15 3.93
CA LYS A 29 -9.41 1.08 3.93
C LYS A 29 -9.75 -0.03 2.93
N ASP A 30 -11.01 -0.22 2.60
CA ASP A 30 -11.48 -1.25 1.68
C ASP A 30 -11.52 -0.76 0.22
N SER A 31 -11.32 0.53 0.00
CA SER A 31 -11.30 1.14 -1.33
C SER A 31 -9.91 1.13 -1.95
N SER A 32 -9.90 0.95 -3.27
CA SER A 32 -8.70 1.07 -4.10
C SER A 32 -8.14 2.49 -4.02
N LEU A 33 -6.87 2.63 -3.62
CA LEU A 33 -6.12 3.88 -3.55
C LEU A 33 -6.03 4.58 -4.91
N ILE A 34 -6.08 3.79 -5.99
CA ILE A 34 -6.08 4.31 -7.36
C ILE A 34 -7.47 4.80 -7.74
N SER A 35 -8.50 3.99 -7.48
CA SER A 35 -9.88 4.34 -7.83
C SER A 35 -10.43 5.50 -7.01
N SER A 36 -9.93 5.68 -5.77
CA SER A 36 -10.26 6.83 -4.92
C SER A 36 -9.60 8.13 -5.38
N GLY A 37 -8.68 8.08 -6.36
CA GLY A 37 -7.93 9.24 -6.83
C GLY A 37 -6.82 9.68 -5.89
N LEU A 38 -6.49 8.87 -4.88
CA LEU A 38 -5.41 9.18 -3.94
C LEU A 38 -4.03 8.91 -4.55
N LEU A 39 -3.88 7.84 -5.32
CA LEU A 39 -2.66 7.53 -6.02
C LEU A 39 -2.95 7.36 -7.51
N ASP A 40 -2.05 7.86 -8.34
CA ASP A 40 -2.05 7.48 -9.74
C ASP A 40 -1.39 6.11 -9.87
N SER A 41 -1.64 5.38 -10.95
CA SER A 41 -1.02 4.07 -11.18
C SER A 41 0.52 4.12 -11.10
N LEU A 42 1.14 5.21 -11.56
CA LEU A 42 2.60 5.40 -11.45
C LEU A 42 3.06 5.67 -10.00
N ASP A 43 2.32 6.46 -9.23
CA ASP A 43 2.63 6.73 -7.83
C ASP A 43 2.46 5.47 -6.98
N PHE A 44 1.45 4.68 -7.30
CA PHE A 44 1.21 3.40 -6.66
C PHE A 44 2.40 2.45 -6.89
N ILE A 45 2.82 2.24 -8.14
CA ILE A 45 4.00 1.41 -8.45
C ILE A 45 5.28 1.97 -7.80
N SER A 46 5.46 3.29 -7.80
CA SER A 46 6.62 3.93 -7.15
C SER A 46 6.61 3.73 -5.64
N MET A 47 5.44 3.76 -5.00
CA MET A 47 5.27 3.43 -3.59
C MET A 47 5.57 1.97 -3.31
N LEU A 48 5.12 1.05 -4.16
CA LEU A 48 5.41 -0.38 -4.01
C LEU A 48 6.92 -0.65 -4.05
N MET A 49 7.62 -0.12 -5.06
CA MET A 49 9.08 -0.25 -5.15
C MET A 49 9.79 0.36 -3.94
N GLU A 50 9.31 1.48 -3.41
CA GLU A 50 9.87 2.10 -2.22
C GLU A 50 9.66 1.23 -0.97
N LEU A 51 8.46 0.66 -0.80
CA LEU A 51 8.14 -0.27 0.28
C LEU A 51 8.99 -1.53 0.19
N GLU A 52 9.10 -2.11 -1.01
CA GLU A 52 9.94 -3.27 -1.31
C GLU A 52 11.38 -3.03 -0.88
N ASN A 53 11.98 -1.92 -1.32
CA ASN A 53 13.37 -1.61 -1.06
C ASN A 53 13.61 -1.19 0.42
N THR A 54 12.65 -0.50 1.04
CA THR A 54 12.75 -0.05 2.44
C THR A 54 12.62 -1.19 3.42
N PHE A 55 11.71 -2.12 3.14
CA PHE A 55 11.42 -3.26 4.02
C PHE A 55 12.07 -4.56 3.56
N ASN A 56 12.81 -4.53 2.44
CA ASN A 56 13.42 -5.67 1.78
C ASN A 56 12.42 -6.82 1.58
N LEU A 57 11.23 -6.46 1.10
CA LEU A 57 10.15 -7.39 0.74
C LEU A 57 10.40 -7.93 -0.67
N ASP A 58 9.74 -9.03 -1.01
CA ASP A 58 9.68 -9.56 -2.37
C ASP A 58 8.22 -9.48 -2.78
N ILE A 59 7.87 -8.43 -3.54
CA ILE A 59 6.48 -8.12 -3.85
C ILE A 59 6.13 -8.72 -5.21
N ASP A 60 5.52 -9.89 -5.19
CA ASP A 60 5.13 -10.59 -6.41
C ASP A 60 3.64 -10.40 -6.75
N PHE A 61 3.37 -9.65 -7.82
CA PHE A 61 2.00 -9.40 -8.28
C PHE A 61 1.53 -10.35 -9.37
N GLU A 62 2.32 -11.36 -9.78
CA GLU A 62 1.99 -12.20 -10.94
C GLU A 62 0.63 -12.91 -10.78
N ASP A 63 0.34 -13.40 -9.57
CA ASP A 63 -0.93 -14.06 -9.21
C ASP A 63 -1.86 -13.18 -8.36
N ALA A 64 -1.47 -11.93 -8.07
CA ALA A 64 -2.22 -11.06 -7.18
C ALA A 64 -3.39 -10.37 -7.90
N ASP A 65 -4.57 -10.36 -7.28
CA ASP A 65 -5.73 -9.66 -7.83
C ASP A 65 -5.54 -8.14 -7.70
N PRO A 66 -5.58 -7.37 -8.82
CA PRO A 66 -5.40 -5.91 -8.81
C PRO A 66 -6.43 -5.17 -7.97
N VAL A 67 -7.62 -5.72 -7.77
CA VAL A 67 -8.61 -5.11 -6.88
C VAL A 67 -8.18 -5.26 -5.42
N GLN A 68 -7.60 -6.41 -5.06
CA GLN A 68 -7.13 -6.68 -3.70
C GLN A 68 -5.90 -5.84 -3.35
N PHE A 69 -4.84 -5.89 -4.17
CA PHE A 69 -3.60 -5.18 -3.81
C PHE A 69 -3.67 -3.67 -4.01
N THR A 70 -4.61 -3.13 -4.82
CA THR A 70 -4.75 -1.67 -4.95
C THR A 70 -5.52 -1.03 -3.80
N SER A 71 -6.19 -1.83 -2.97
CA SER A 71 -6.91 -1.36 -1.77
C SER A 71 -5.95 -1.17 -0.60
N TYR A 72 -6.19 -0.19 0.28
CA TYR A 72 -5.26 0.08 1.38
C TYR A 72 -5.09 -1.13 2.31
N SER A 73 -6.20 -1.72 2.75
CA SER A 73 -6.20 -2.90 3.61
C SER A 73 -5.58 -4.10 2.90
N GLY A 74 -5.95 -4.34 1.65
CA GLY A 74 -5.42 -5.44 0.85
C GLY A 74 -3.92 -5.29 0.59
N LEU A 75 -3.42 -4.08 0.30
CA LEU A 75 -2.00 -3.81 0.17
C LEU A 75 -1.26 -4.08 1.47
N VAL A 76 -1.74 -3.53 2.59
CA VAL A 76 -1.12 -3.73 3.90
C VAL A 76 -1.11 -5.22 4.25
N SER A 77 -2.21 -5.93 4.00
CA SER A 77 -2.31 -7.36 4.25
C SER A 77 -1.33 -8.14 3.36
N PHE A 78 -1.29 -7.83 2.06
CA PHE A 78 -0.40 -8.46 1.08
C PHE A 78 1.07 -8.32 1.47
N LEU A 79 1.49 -7.12 1.88
CA LEU A 79 2.87 -6.85 2.28
C LEU A 79 3.23 -7.40 3.67
N CYS A 80 2.23 -7.70 4.50
CA CYS A 80 2.42 -8.24 5.84
C CYS A 80 2.25 -9.74 5.94
N GLU A 81 1.65 -10.36 4.92
CA GLU A 81 1.49 -11.81 4.85
C GLU A 81 2.89 -12.40 4.64
N PRO A 82 3.48 -13.09 5.64
CA PRO A 82 4.91 -13.45 5.61
C PRO A 82 5.24 -14.58 4.63
N ASN A 83 4.32 -14.95 3.75
CA ASN A 83 4.33 -16.24 3.10
C ASN A 83 3.46 -16.19 1.84
N ASN A 84 4.09 -15.94 0.69
CA ASN A 84 3.86 -16.83 -0.44
C ASN A 84 4.41 -18.21 -0.05
N ALA A 85 3.75 -18.90 0.89
CA ALA A 85 4.02 -20.29 1.21
C ALA A 85 3.02 -21.13 0.42
N GLU A 86 3.46 -21.66 -0.71
CA GLU A 86 3.81 -23.07 -0.92
C GLU A 86 4.13 -23.33 -2.40
#